data_AF-I3W433-F1
#
_entry.id   AF-I3W433-F1
#
_cell.length_a   1.000
_cell.length_b   1.000
_cell.length_c   1.000
_cell.angle_alpha   90.00
_cell.angle_beta   90.00
_cell.angle_gamma   90.00
#
_symmetry.space_group_name_H-M   'P 1'
#
loop_
_entity.id
_entity.type
_entity.pdbx_description
1 polymer ?
#
loop_
_entity_poly.entity_id
_entity_poly.type
_entity_poly.pdbx_seq_one_letter_code
_entity_poly.pdbx_strand_id
1 'polypeptide(L)'
;MDEVAFKKGHRYITVISDRDGRALALTDDRGTESLAGYLRSLTDGQLQAIKTLSMDMNAGYIRAARIHLPSAFEKIAFDRFHVAKQLGEVVDKTRQNEHPHLPVESRRQAKGTRFLWQYSDRWMTENRQEKLVWLRAQMKLTSQCWALKELAKDIRNRPWSEERRND
;
A
#
# COMPACT_ATOMS: atom_id res chain seq x y z
N MET A 1 11.17 0.73 6.10
CA MET A 1 11.07 -0.73 6.28
C MET A 1 10.39 -1.30 5.06
N ASP A 2 11.09 -2.14 4.32
CA ASP A 2 10.51 -2.84 3.17
C ASP A 2 10.98 -4.31 3.16
N GLU A 3 10.16 -5.18 2.59
CA GLU A 3 10.50 -6.59 2.41
C GLU A 3 10.98 -6.84 0.98
N VAL A 4 12.25 -7.19 0.83
CA VAL A 4 12.84 -7.48 -0.47
C VAL A 4 12.95 -9.00 -0.63
N ALA A 5 12.34 -9.53 -1.70
CA ALA A 5 12.49 -10.93 -2.06
C ALA A 5 13.92 -11.19 -2.57
N PHE A 6 14.70 -11.96 -1.83
CA PHE A 6 16.05 -12.34 -2.21
C PHE A 6 16.02 -13.79 -2.71
N LYS A 7 15.92 -13.95 -4.03
CA LYS A 7 15.92 -15.23 -4.80
C LYS A 7 14.56 -15.96 -4.90
N LYS A 8 14.37 -16.73 -6.00
CA LYS A 8 13.22 -17.64 -6.18
C LYS A 8 13.15 -18.61 -5.00
N GLY A 9 11.99 -18.71 -4.35
CA GLY A 9 11.77 -19.64 -3.24
C GLY A 9 11.48 -19.00 -1.89
N HIS A 10 10.79 -17.85 -1.84
CA HIS A 10 10.13 -17.37 -0.61
C HIS A 10 11.04 -16.90 0.54
N ARG A 11 12.30 -16.50 0.27
CA ARG A 11 13.18 -15.81 1.24
C ARG A 11 13.05 -14.30 1.08
N TYR A 12 12.79 -13.61 2.18
CA TYR A 12 12.57 -12.17 2.23
C TYR A 12 13.55 -11.58 3.25
N ILE A 13 14.13 -10.44 2.93
CA ILE A 13 14.98 -9.68 3.84
C ILE A 13 14.22 -8.43 4.21
N THR A 14 14.08 -8.14 5.51
CA THR A 14 13.57 -6.86 5.96
C THR A 14 14.72 -5.85 5.92
N VAL A 15 14.57 -4.81 5.10
CA VAL A 15 15.53 -3.71 5.01
C VAL A 15 15.04 -2.55 5.87
N ILE A 16 15.87 -2.19 6.84
CA ILE A 16 15.68 -0.99 7.66
C ILE A 16 16.69 0.03 7.17
N SER A 17 16.20 1.17 6.71
CA SER A 17 17.04 2.24 6.19
C SER A 17 16.78 3.55 6.91
N ASP A 18 17.78 4.42 6.93
CA ASP A 18 17.57 5.83 7.29
C ASP A 18 16.84 6.59 6.17
N ARG A 19 16.65 7.90 6.38
CA ARG A 19 16.01 8.80 5.41
C ARG A 19 16.81 8.94 4.12
N ASP A 20 18.13 8.74 4.16
CA ASP A 20 19.03 8.88 3.02
C ASP A 20 19.18 7.55 2.25
N GLY A 21 18.44 6.51 2.66
CA GLY A 21 18.43 5.20 2.02
C GLY A 21 19.59 4.30 2.43
N ARG A 22 20.35 4.65 3.47
CA ARG A 22 21.43 3.80 3.99
C ARG A 22 20.82 2.68 4.81
N ALA A 23 21.21 1.43 4.51
CA ALA A 23 20.76 0.27 5.26
C ALA A 23 21.35 0.30 6.69
N LEU A 24 20.48 0.39 7.68
CA LEU A 24 20.77 0.32 9.10
C LEU A 24 20.75 -1.12 9.62
N ALA A 25 19.89 -1.96 9.04
CA ALA A 25 19.81 -3.38 9.35
C ALA A 25 19.25 -4.20 8.18
N LEU A 26 19.73 -5.43 8.07
CA LEU A 26 19.22 -6.48 7.19
C LEU A 26 18.94 -7.69 8.07
N THR A 27 17.70 -8.17 8.07
CA THR A 27 17.33 -9.37 8.84
C THR A 27 16.81 -10.45 7.90
N ASP A 28 17.31 -11.67 8.08
CA ASP A 28 17.01 -12.83 7.22
C ASP A 28 15.64 -13.47 7.50
N ASP A 29 14.90 -12.94 8.49
CA ASP A 29 13.60 -13.46 8.91
C ASP A 29 12.42 -12.64 8.38
N ARG A 30 11.31 -13.32 8.14
CA ARG A 30 10.04 -12.66 7.80
C ARG A 30 9.39 -12.04 9.04
N GLY A 31 8.82 -10.85 8.84
CA GLY A 31 7.71 -10.36 9.64
C GLY A 31 8.09 -9.81 11.01
N THR A 32 7.12 -9.82 11.92
CA THR A 32 7.10 -9.18 13.25
C THR A 32 8.42 -9.24 14.01
N GLU A 33 9.10 -10.39 13.99
CA GLU A 33 10.30 -10.63 14.79
C GLU A 33 11.51 -9.86 14.29
N SER A 34 11.60 -9.59 12.98
CA SER A 34 12.66 -8.77 12.39
C SER A 34 12.63 -7.34 12.91
N LEU A 35 11.46 -6.70 12.87
CA LEU A 35 11.28 -5.35 13.42
C LEU A 35 11.44 -5.33 14.93
N ALA A 36 10.85 -6.31 15.63
CA ALA A 36 10.94 -6.39 17.08
C ALA A 36 12.39 -6.58 17.54
N GLY A 37 13.14 -7.47 16.88
CA GLY A 37 14.55 -7.71 17.15
C GLY A 37 15.42 -6.47 16.94
N TYR A 38 15.18 -5.73 15.85
CA TYR A 38 15.87 -4.46 15.61
C TYR A 38 15.52 -3.42 16.69
N LEU A 39 14.25 -3.21 17.01
CA LEU A 39 13.87 -2.22 18.01
C LEU A 39 14.43 -2.57 19.40
N ARG A 40 14.52 -3.86 19.76
CA ARG A 40 15.13 -4.32 21.01
C ARG A 40 16.66 -4.17 21.05
N SER A 41 17.33 -4.07 19.91
CA SER A 41 18.79 -3.87 19.88
C SER A 41 19.19 -2.40 20.06
N LEU A 42 18.21 -1.48 19.95
CA LEU A 42 18.42 -0.05 20.16
C LEU A 42 18.38 0.28 21.66
N THR A 43 19.20 1.25 22.05
CA THR A 43 19.15 1.87 23.38
C THR A 43 17.91 2.77 23.51
N ASP A 44 17.48 3.05 24.73
CA ASP A 44 16.34 3.96 24.99
C ASP A 44 16.52 5.34 24.35
N GLY A 45 17.75 5.88 24.39
CA GLY A 45 18.08 7.14 23.72
C GLY A 45 17.90 7.08 22.21
N GLN A 46 18.25 5.96 21.57
CA GLN A 46 18.05 5.75 20.14
C GLN A 46 16.56 5.58 19.79
N LEU A 47 15.81 4.82 20.59
CA LEU A 47 14.36 4.65 20.41
C LEU A 47 13.62 6.00 20.53
N GLN A 48 14.05 6.84 21.47
CA GLN A 48 13.48 8.18 21.64
C GLN A 48 13.83 9.10 20.47
N ALA A 49 15.03 8.96 19.89
CA ALA A 49 15.47 9.74 18.74
C ALA A 49 14.77 9.40 17.42
N ILE A 50 14.11 8.24 17.32
CA ILE A 50 13.29 7.88 16.16
C ILE A 50 12.11 8.87 16.06
N LYS A 51 12.11 9.71 15.02
CA LYS A 51 11.02 10.65 14.73
C LYS A 51 9.88 10.01 13.96
N THR A 52 10.21 9.11 13.04
CA THR A 52 9.25 8.44 12.15
C THR A 52 9.74 7.05 11.78
N LEU A 53 8.83 6.08 11.74
CA LEU A 53 9.04 4.72 11.28
C LEU A 53 8.15 4.47 10.06
N SER A 54 8.74 4.51 8.87
CA SER A 54 8.01 4.16 7.63
C SER A 54 8.01 2.65 7.41
N MET A 55 6.83 2.04 7.28
CA MET A 55 6.65 0.59 7.24
C MET A 55 5.42 0.16 6.42
N ASP A 56 5.35 -1.13 6.08
CA ASP A 56 4.16 -1.76 5.51
C ASP A 56 3.00 -1.85 6.54
N MET A 57 1.76 -1.99 6.07
CA MET A 57 0.54 -2.12 6.88
C MET A 57 0.36 -3.51 7.50
N ASN A 58 1.41 -4.34 7.54
CA ASN A 58 1.37 -5.66 8.14
C ASN A 58 1.05 -5.57 9.64
N ALA A 59 0.00 -6.27 10.08
CA ALA A 59 -0.45 -6.27 11.48
C ALA A 59 0.65 -6.68 12.47
N GLY A 60 1.55 -7.57 12.04
CA GLY A 60 2.73 -7.97 12.78
C GLY A 60 3.69 -6.82 13.04
N TYR A 61 4.05 -6.06 12.01
CA TYR A 61 4.88 -4.87 12.17
C TYR A 61 4.21 -3.80 13.02
N ILE A 62 2.90 -3.60 12.85
CA ILE A 62 2.15 -2.61 13.66
C ILE A 62 2.24 -3.01 15.14
N ARG A 63 2.07 -4.30 15.44
CA ARG A 63 2.19 -4.83 16.79
C ARG A 63 3.62 -4.68 17.34
N ALA A 64 4.65 -5.05 16.58
CA ALA A 64 6.04 -4.92 16.99
C ALA A 64 6.42 -3.47 17.30
N ALA A 65 6.05 -2.53 16.42
CA ALA A 65 6.26 -1.11 16.63
C ALA A 65 5.53 -0.63 17.89
N ARG A 66 4.26 -1.00 18.10
CA ARG A 66 3.51 -0.60 19.29
C ARG A 66 4.08 -1.13 20.61
N ILE A 67 4.72 -2.29 20.59
CA ILE A 67 5.31 -2.89 21.79
C ILE A 67 6.68 -2.27 22.10
N HIS A 68 7.51 -2.03 21.09
CA HIS A 68 8.93 -1.69 21.29
C HIS A 68 9.30 -0.24 20.98
N LEU A 69 8.43 0.54 20.32
CA LEU A 69 8.70 1.94 19.99
C LEU A 69 7.87 2.88 20.89
N PRO A 70 8.52 3.74 21.71
CA PRO A 70 7.83 4.78 22.47
C PRO A 70 7.08 5.74 21.54
N SER A 71 5.84 6.10 21.89
CA SER A 71 4.94 6.93 21.07
C SER A 71 4.76 6.40 19.64
N ALA A 72 4.68 5.07 19.47
CA ALA A 72 4.58 4.42 18.16
C ALA A 72 3.48 5.01 17.26
N PHE A 73 2.31 5.37 17.80
CA PHE A 73 1.20 5.92 17.02
C PHE A 73 1.58 7.25 16.32
N GLU A 74 2.43 8.05 16.96
CA GLU A 74 2.92 9.33 16.43
C GLU A 74 4.07 9.14 15.43
N LYS A 75 4.76 8.01 15.49
CA LYS A 75 5.96 7.73 14.70
C LYS A 75 5.67 6.87 13.48
N ILE A 76 4.68 5.99 13.51
CA ILE A 76 4.35 5.08 12.39
C ILE A 76 3.83 5.89 11.20
N ALA A 77 4.41 5.64 10.03
CA ALA A 77 3.93 6.10 8.74
C ALA A 77 3.83 4.91 7.79
N PHE A 78 2.69 4.74 7.12
CA PHE A 78 2.56 3.66 6.15
C PHE A 78 3.20 4.05 4.82
N ASP A 79 3.95 3.11 4.26
CA ASP A 79 4.59 3.30 2.97
C ASP A 79 3.55 3.45 1.85
N ARG A 80 3.78 4.45 1.00
CA ARG A 80 2.84 4.84 -0.06
C ARG A 80 2.69 3.77 -1.13
N PHE A 81 3.78 3.07 -1.47
CA PHE A 81 3.75 2.05 -2.51
C PHE A 81 2.87 0.87 -2.05
N HIS A 82 3.03 0.42 -0.82
CA HIS A 82 2.20 -0.67 -0.26
C HIS A 82 0.73 -0.27 -0.15
N VAL A 83 0.42 0.95 0.29
CA VAL A 83 -0.96 1.48 0.29
C VAL A 83 -1.57 1.47 -1.11
N ALA A 84 -0.87 2.03 -2.10
CA ALA A 84 -1.35 2.09 -3.48
C ALA A 84 -1.53 0.69 -4.10
N LYS A 85 -0.60 -0.23 -3.81
CA LYS A 85 -0.65 -1.63 -4.25
C LYS A 85 -1.88 -2.33 -3.68
N GLN A 86 -2.10 -2.26 -2.36
CA GLN A 86 -3.25 -2.91 -1.72
C GLN A 86 -4.59 -2.40 -2.26
N LEU A 87 -4.73 -1.08 -2.46
CA LEU A 87 -5.92 -0.50 -3.08
C LEU A 87 -6.12 -0.99 -4.52
N GLY A 88 -5.04 -1.08 -5.29
CA GLY A 88 -5.07 -1.66 -6.64
C GLY A 88 -5.49 -3.13 -6.66
N GLU A 89 -5.03 -3.93 -5.69
CA GLU A 89 -5.41 -5.33 -5.52
C GLU A 89 -6.89 -5.48 -5.14
N VAL A 90 -7.42 -4.61 -4.28
CA VAL A 90 -8.86 -4.60 -3.95
C VAL A 90 -9.68 -4.34 -5.19
N VAL A 91 -9.31 -3.34 -6.01
CA VAL A 91 -10.00 -3.06 -7.28
C VAL A 91 -9.98 -4.27 -8.20
N ASP A 92 -8.82 -4.92 -8.37
CA ASP A 92 -8.72 -6.08 -9.26
C ASP A 92 -9.47 -7.31 -8.71
N LYS A 93 -9.46 -7.56 -7.39
CA LYS A 93 -10.23 -8.64 -6.76
C LYS A 93 -11.73 -8.41 -6.94
N THR A 94 -12.23 -7.20 -6.67
CA THR A 94 -13.63 -6.85 -6.90
C THR A 94 -14.01 -7.00 -8.37
N ARG A 95 -13.13 -6.58 -9.29
CA ARG A 95 -13.31 -6.77 -10.73
C ARG A 95 -13.40 -8.25 -11.11
N GLN A 96 -12.51 -9.09 -10.57
CA GLN A 96 -12.53 -10.53 -10.82
C GLN A 96 -13.80 -11.19 -10.30
N ASN A 97 -14.33 -10.73 -9.16
CA ASN A 97 -15.58 -11.23 -8.60
C ASN A 97 -16.81 -10.77 -9.39
N GLU A 98 -16.83 -9.52 -9.86
CA GLU A 98 -17.98 -8.93 -10.56
C GLU A 98 -18.06 -9.35 -12.04
N HIS A 99 -16.92 -9.57 -12.70
CA HIS A 99 -16.83 -9.87 -14.13
C HIS A 99 -17.63 -11.13 -14.58
N PRO A 100 -17.63 -12.26 -13.84
CA PRO A 100 -18.46 -13.42 -14.17
C PRO A 100 -19.96 -13.17 -14.12
N HIS A 101 -20.41 -12.16 -13.36
CA HIS A 101 -21.83 -11.83 -13.22
C HIS A 101 -22.36 -10.88 -14.31
N LEU A 102 -21.48 -10.38 -15.18
CA LEU A 102 -21.90 -9.56 -16.33
C LEU A 102 -22.66 -10.39 -17.38
N PRO A 103 -23.59 -9.77 -18.13
CA PRO A 103 -24.16 -10.35 -19.35
C PRO A 103 -23.06 -10.79 -20.32
N VAL A 104 -23.33 -11.81 -21.13
CA VAL A 104 -22.32 -12.44 -22.02
C VAL A 104 -21.64 -11.41 -22.93
N GLU A 105 -22.41 -10.51 -23.52
CA GLU A 105 -21.89 -9.46 -24.40
C GLU A 105 -20.98 -8.47 -23.64
N SER A 106 -21.44 -7.95 -22.51
CA SER A 106 -20.65 -7.06 -21.65
C SER A 106 -19.38 -7.75 -21.13
N ARG A 107 -19.44 -9.04 -20.80
CA ARG A 107 -18.29 -9.83 -20.34
C ARG A 107 -17.21 -9.93 -21.42
N ARG A 108 -17.59 -10.17 -22.67
CA ARG A 108 -16.64 -10.19 -23.81
C ARG A 108 -15.97 -8.82 -23.97
N GLN A 109 -16.75 -7.75 -23.87
CA GLN A 109 -16.25 -6.38 -24.00
C GLN A 109 -15.40 -5.90 -22.80
N ALA A 110 -15.60 -6.48 -21.61
CA ALA A 110 -14.83 -6.17 -20.40
C ALA A 110 -13.54 -7.01 -20.28
N LYS A 111 -13.38 -8.05 -21.08
CA LYS A 111 -12.18 -8.88 -21.09
C LYS A 111 -10.94 -8.05 -21.46
N GLY A 112 -9.82 -8.29 -20.77
CA GLY A 112 -8.55 -7.60 -21.04
C GLY A 112 -8.47 -6.15 -20.54
N THR A 113 -9.50 -5.65 -19.84
CA THR A 113 -9.57 -4.24 -19.40
C THR A 113 -8.96 -3.97 -18.03
N ARG A 114 -8.30 -4.96 -17.41
CA ARG A 114 -7.69 -4.85 -16.06
C ARG A 114 -6.89 -3.55 -15.88
N PHE A 115 -6.03 -3.22 -16.85
CA PHE A 115 -5.11 -2.09 -16.73
C PHE A 115 -5.81 -0.73 -16.83
N LEU A 116 -7.01 -0.65 -17.42
CA LEU A 116 -7.80 0.59 -17.48
C LEU A 116 -8.17 1.09 -16.07
N TRP A 117 -8.36 0.18 -15.13
CA TRP A 117 -8.61 0.50 -13.72
C TRP A 117 -7.34 0.93 -12.95
N GLN A 118 -6.16 0.81 -13.56
CA GLN A 118 -4.87 1.05 -12.91
C GLN A 118 -4.14 2.28 -13.43
N TYR A 119 -4.37 2.66 -14.69
CA TYR A 119 -3.72 3.83 -15.29
C TYR A 119 -3.95 5.11 -14.47
N SER A 120 -2.92 5.97 -14.44
CA SER A 120 -3.07 7.36 -14.04
C SER A 120 -3.56 8.20 -15.21
N ASP A 121 -4.12 9.37 -14.92
CA ASP A 121 -4.62 10.32 -15.94
C ASP A 121 -3.60 10.64 -17.03
N ARG A 122 -2.30 10.72 -16.67
CA ARG A 122 -1.20 10.96 -17.62
C ARG A 122 -1.08 9.92 -18.75
N TRP A 123 -1.61 8.71 -18.55
CA TRP A 123 -1.56 7.61 -19.53
C TRP A 123 -2.94 7.31 -20.14
N MET A 124 -3.91 8.20 -19.92
CA MET A 124 -5.31 7.99 -20.30
C MET A 124 -5.62 8.77 -21.58
N THR A 125 -5.74 8.06 -22.71
CA THR A 125 -6.22 8.61 -23.98
C THR A 125 -7.75 8.71 -23.97
N GLU A 126 -8.34 9.51 -24.85
CA GLU A 126 -9.80 9.68 -24.97
C GLU A 126 -10.54 8.34 -25.11
N ASN A 127 -10.13 7.48 -26.05
CA ASN A 127 -10.70 6.13 -26.20
C ASN A 127 -10.63 5.26 -24.93
N ARG A 128 -9.58 5.45 -24.11
CA ARG A 128 -9.44 4.72 -22.83
C ARG A 128 -10.36 5.30 -21.77
N GLN A 129 -10.55 6.62 -21.75
CA GLN A 129 -11.50 7.30 -20.87
C GLN A 129 -12.93 6.84 -21.17
N GLU A 130 -13.35 6.86 -22.44
CA GLU A 130 -14.67 6.39 -22.86
C GLU A 130 -14.89 4.93 -22.46
N LYS A 131 -13.89 4.07 -22.71
CA LYS A 131 -13.99 2.67 -22.32
C LYS A 131 -14.09 2.49 -20.80
N LEU A 132 -13.36 3.30 -20.02
CA LEU A 132 -13.44 3.29 -18.56
C LEU A 132 -14.80 3.78 -18.07
N VAL A 133 -15.37 4.82 -18.67
CA VAL A 133 -16.74 5.31 -18.36
C VAL A 133 -17.76 4.19 -18.59
N TRP A 134 -17.68 3.49 -19.73
CA TRP A 134 -18.53 2.34 -20.00
C TRP A 134 -18.34 1.22 -18.97
N LEU A 135 -17.09 0.87 -18.64
CA LEU A 135 -16.79 -0.16 -17.63
C LEU A 135 -17.35 0.17 -16.25
N ARG A 136 -17.27 1.45 -15.85
CA ARG A 136 -17.81 1.93 -14.57
C ARG A 136 -19.33 1.78 -14.48
N ALA A 137 -20.04 1.90 -15.61
CA ALA A 137 -21.48 1.66 -15.66
C ALA A 137 -21.84 0.18 -15.55
N GLN A 138 -20.99 -0.71 -16.07
CA GLN A 138 -21.23 -2.16 -16.04
C GLN A 138 -20.83 -2.81 -14.71
N MET A 139 -19.75 -2.32 -14.08
CA MET A 139 -19.13 -2.91 -12.90
C MET A 139 -19.17 -1.93 -11.73
N LYS A 140 -20.33 -1.84 -11.06
CA LYS A 140 -20.62 -0.83 -10.04
C LYS A 140 -19.73 -0.98 -8.82
N LEU A 141 -19.52 -2.20 -8.32
CA LEU A 141 -18.68 -2.44 -7.14
C LEU A 141 -17.23 -2.12 -7.46
N THR A 142 -16.75 -2.55 -8.63
CA THR A 142 -15.41 -2.23 -9.11
C THR A 142 -15.23 -0.72 -9.27
N SER A 143 -16.25 -0.01 -9.79
CA SER A 143 -16.23 1.45 -9.90
C SER A 143 -16.14 2.14 -8.54
N GLN A 144 -16.83 1.63 -7.51
CA GLN A 144 -16.75 2.19 -6.17
C GLN A 144 -15.35 2.00 -5.56
N CYS A 145 -14.79 0.79 -5.64
CA CYS A 145 -13.42 0.53 -5.20
C CYS A 145 -12.41 1.39 -5.95
N TRP A 146 -12.58 1.56 -7.26
CA TRP A 146 -11.72 2.39 -8.08
C TRP A 146 -11.79 3.86 -7.66
N ALA A 147 -12.98 4.40 -7.43
CA ALA A 147 -13.14 5.77 -6.95
C ALA A 147 -12.45 5.99 -5.59
N LEU A 148 -12.59 5.05 -4.65
CA LEU A 148 -11.89 5.12 -3.36
C LEU A 148 -10.37 5.08 -3.52
N LYS A 149 -9.85 4.25 -4.42
CA LYS A 149 -8.43 4.22 -4.77
C LYS A 149 -7.95 5.56 -5.33
N GLU A 150 -8.70 6.18 -6.24
CA GLU A 150 -8.33 7.49 -6.79
C GLU A 150 -8.38 8.61 -5.73
N LEU A 151 -9.41 8.62 -4.87
CA LEU A 151 -9.46 9.53 -3.72
C LEU A 151 -8.26 9.37 -2.77
N ALA A 152 -7.83 8.13 -2.53
CA ALA A 152 -6.66 7.85 -1.70
C ALA A 152 -5.35 8.33 -2.35
N LYS A 153 -5.26 8.37 -3.69
CA LYS A 153 -4.12 8.99 -4.37
C LYS A 153 -4.05 10.48 -4.07
N ASP A 154 -5.18 11.17 -3.98
CA ASP A 154 -5.21 12.62 -3.73
C ASP A 154 -4.81 12.99 -2.30
N ILE A 155 -5.01 12.10 -1.32
CA ILE A 155 -4.52 12.29 0.06
C ILE A 155 -3.02 12.60 0.06
N ARG A 156 -2.26 12.01 -0.87
CA ARG A 156 -0.82 12.25 -1.04
C ARG A 156 -0.46 13.71 -1.31
N ASN A 157 -1.29 14.42 -2.07
CA ASN A 157 -0.99 15.79 -2.49
C ASN A 157 -1.43 16.81 -1.43
N ARG A 158 -2.03 16.35 -0.33
CA ARG A 158 -2.47 17.23 0.74
C ARG A 158 -1.28 17.62 1.62
N PRO A 159 -1.15 18.91 1.97
CA PRO A 159 -0.13 19.34 2.92
C PRO A 159 -0.40 18.71 4.29
N TRP A 160 0.68 18.46 5.02
CA TRP A 160 0.63 18.02 6.40
C TRP A 160 0.05 19.12 7.30
N SER A 161 -0.80 18.74 8.26
CA SER A 161 -1.43 19.65 9.22
C SER A 161 -1.60 18.95 10.57
N GLU A 162 -1.16 19.57 11.67
CA GLU A 162 -1.28 19.02 13.03
C GLU A 162 -2.73 18.80 13.45
N GLU A 163 -3.64 19.69 13.06
CA GLU A 163 -5.07 19.64 13.40
C GLU A 163 -5.74 18.32 13.00
N ARG A 164 -5.44 17.79 11.81
CA ARG A 164 -6.06 16.58 11.27
C ARG A 164 -5.56 15.26 11.87
N ARG A 165 -4.56 15.32 12.76
CA ARG A 165 -4.00 14.11 13.39
C ARG A 165 -4.76 13.70 14.66
N ASN A 166 -5.50 14.65 15.23
CA ASN A 166 -6.27 14.47 16.46
C ASN A 166 -7.75 14.14 16.23
N ASP A 167 -8.18 14.06 14.96
CA ASP A 167 -9.51 13.62 14.53
C ASP A 167 -9.56 12.09 14.33
#